data_AF-A0A7S0BAQ6-F1
#
_entry.id   AF-A0A7S0BAQ6-F1
#
_cell.length_a   1.000
_cell.length_b   1.000
_cell.length_c   1.000
_cell.angle_alpha   90.00
_cell.angle_beta   90.00
_cell.angle_gamma   90.00
#
_symmetry.space_group_name_H-M   'P 1'
#
loop_
_entity.id
_entity.type
_entity.pdbx_description
1 polymer ?
#
loop_
_entity_poly.entity_id
_entity_poly.type
_entity_poly.pdbx_seq_one_letter_code
_entity_poly.pdbx_strand_id
1 'polypeptide(L)'
;FLCPPAQESSGSKMCRKCPAGKSKAVASRRPCDDCVEGTFAAEGGGERCSPCPDGTIAQAPGSVQCSACPFGMSPAPDAKTCSADPGKIAAFASYLACIFIATAVLVLAVKRPMKVSDVSLIEGRTIVTVLRPHRLHMYGRKHFP
;
A
#
# COMPACT_ATOMS: atom_id res chain seq x y z
N PHE A 1 -22.13 -18.62 42.52
CA PHE A 1 -22.53 -17.97 41.25
C PHE A 1 -21.29 -17.78 40.40
N LEU A 2 -21.06 -18.70 39.46
CA LEU A 2 -20.01 -18.60 38.45
C LEU A 2 -20.65 -18.04 37.17
N CYS A 3 -19.97 -17.16 36.46
CA CYS A 3 -20.44 -16.71 35.15
C CYS A 3 -19.97 -17.69 34.08
N PRO A 4 -20.79 -17.98 33.06
CA PRO A 4 -20.43 -18.83 31.93
C PRO A 4 -19.23 -18.24 31.14
N PRO A 5 -18.61 -19.01 30.22
CA PRO A 5 -17.58 -18.47 29.34
C PRO A 5 -18.10 -17.24 28.58
N ALA A 6 -17.16 -16.39 28.17
CA ALA A 6 -17.44 -15.09 27.56
C ALA A 6 -18.24 -14.09 28.43
N GLN A 7 -18.38 -14.35 29.73
CA GLN A 7 -19.04 -13.44 30.67
C GLN A 7 -18.21 -13.14 31.94
N GLU A 8 -18.25 -11.90 32.40
CA GLU A 8 -17.66 -11.43 33.65
C GLU A 8 -18.69 -11.03 34.70
N SER A 9 -18.26 -11.04 35.95
CA SER A 9 -19.07 -10.64 37.11
C SER A 9 -19.07 -9.12 37.22
N SER A 10 -20.21 -8.48 37.01
CA SER A 10 -20.38 -7.01 37.15
C SER A 10 -20.90 -6.59 38.54
N GLY A 11 -20.90 -7.52 39.51
CA GLY A 11 -21.42 -7.32 40.86
C GLY A 11 -21.68 -8.67 41.55
N SER A 12 -22.49 -8.69 42.61
CA SER A 12 -22.63 -9.86 43.50
C SER A 12 -23.41 -11.04 42.90
N LYS A 13 -24.26 -10.84 41.89
CA LYS A 13 -25.04 -11.92 41.23
C LYS A 13 -25.36 -11.70 39.72
N MET A 14 -24.70 -10.76 39.04
CA MET A 14 -25.01 -10.44 37.63
C MET A 14 -23.83 -10.74 36.70
N CYS A 15 -24.08 -11.53 35.67
CA CYS A 15 -23.10 -11.83 34.62
C CYS A 15 -23.36 -10.95 33.40
N ARG A 16 -22.31 -10.33 32.88
CA ARG A 16 -22.37 -9.52 31.66
C ARG A 16 -21.38 -10.08 30.64
N LYS A 17 -21.69 -9.97 29.35
CA LYS A 17 -20.75 -10.34 28.28
C LYS A 17 -19.42 -9.59 28.44
N CYS A 18 -18.32 -10.28 28.16
CA CYS A 18 -17.01 -9.63 28.06
C CYS A 18 -17.11 -8.44 27.10
N PRO A 19 -16.53 -7.28 27.41
CA PRO A 19 -16.44 -6.19 26.45
C PRO A 19 -15.56 -6.58 25.26
N ALA A 20 -15.65 -5.83 24.16
CA ALA A 20 -14.73 -5.98 23.03
C ALA A 20 -13.27 -5.82 23.51
N GLY A 21 -12.35 -6.53 22.86
CA GLY A 21 -10.95 -6.61 23.26
C GLY A 21 -10.68 -7.55 24.45
N LYS A 22 -11.71 -8.17 25.05
CA LYS A 22 -11.56 -9.15 26.12
C LYS A 22 -12.19 -10.48 25.76
N SER A 23 -11.64 -11.56 26.33
CA SER A 23 -12.19 -12.91 26.18
C SER A 23 -12.12 -13.70 27.49
N LYS A 24 -12.88 -14.79 27.54
CA LYS A 24 -12.86 -15.68 28.70
C LYS A 24 -13.31 -17.08 28.33
N ALA A 25 -12.39 -18.04 28.36
CA ALA A 25 -12.67 -19.41 27.95
C ALA A 25 -13.31 -20.26 29.05
N VAL A 26 -13.15 -19.87 30.33
CA VAL A 26 -13.56 -20.69 31.47
C VAL A 26 -14.61 -19.98 32.31
N ALA A 27 -15.65 -20.71 32.69
CA ALA A 27 -16.67 -20.22 33.60
C ALA A 27 -16.05 -19.86 34.97
N SER A 28 -16.08 -18.58 35.35
CA SER A 28 -15.49 -18.13 36.61
C SER A 28 -16.10 -16.81 37.09
N ARG A 29 -15.80 -16.41 38.34
CA ARG A 29 -16.14 -15.07 38.85
C ARG A 29 -15.15 -13.98 38.46
N ARG A 30 -14.03 -14.33 37.83
CA ARG A 30 -12.99 -13.37 37.44
C ARG A 30 -13.49 -12.43 36.34
N PRO A 31 -12.94 -11.21 36.23
CA PRO A 31 -13.13 -10.37 35.05
C PRO A 31 -12.65 -11.09 33.78
N CYS A 32 -13.04 -10.59 32.61
CA CYS A 32 -12.52 -11.11 31.35
C CYS A 32 -11.05 -10.70 31.16
N ASP A 33 -10.28 -11.57 30.52
CA ASP A 33 -8.86 -11.35 30.24
C ASP A 33 -8.72 -10.52 28.96
N ASP A 34 -7.75 -9.60 28.93
CA ASP A 34 -7.44 -8.84 27.73
C ASP A 34 -6.92 -9.76 26.63
N CYS A 35 -7.34 -9.50 25.39
CA CYS A 35 -6.75 -10.16 24.23
C CYS A 35 -5.25 -9.88 24.20
N VAL A 36 -4.45 -10.93 24.10
CA VAL A 36 -3.00 -10.78 23.98
C VAL A 36 -2.68 -10.12 22.64
N GLU A 37 -1.54 -9.46 22.60
CA GLU A 37 -0.94 -8.93 21.36
C GLU A 37 -0.90 -10.02 20.25
N GLY A 38 -1.15 -9.60 19.00
CA GLY A 38 -1.39 -10.49 17.87
C GLY A 38 -2.81 -11.08 17.77
N THR A 39 -3.68 -10.82 18.76
CA THR A 39 -5.09 -11.22 18.74
C THR A 39 -6.02 -10.03 19.00
N PHE A 40 -7.26 -10.15 18.55
CA PHE A 40 -8.29 -9.13 18.72
C PHE A 40 -9.66 -9.74 19.04
N ALA A 41 -10.54 -8.93 19.60
CA ALA A 41 -11.96 -9.27 19.74
C ALA A 41 -12.80 -8.06 19.34
N ALA A 42 -13.33 -8.07 18.11
CA ALA A 42 -14.14 -6.98 17.58
C ALA A 42 -15.45 -6.79 18.33
N GLU A 43 -16.09 -7.90 18.72
CA GLU A 43 -17.32 -7.89 19.47
C GLU A 43 -17.11 -8.44 20.88
N GLY A 44 -17.93 -7.96 21.81
CA GLY A 44 -17.98 -8.49 23.15
C GLY A 44 -18.66 -9.86 23.21
N GLY A 45 -18.29 -10.67 24.21
CA GLY A 45 -18.82 -12.00 24.39
C GLY A 45 -18.07 -13.08 23.60
N GLY A 46 -16.78 -12.87 23.31
CA GLY A 46 -15.89 -13.93 22.80
C GLY A 46 -15.36 -14.84 23.91
N GLU A 47 -15.35 -16.15 23.67
CA GLU A 47 -14.68 -17.12 24.56
C GLU A 47 -13.16 -17.05 24.39
N ARG A 48 -12.69 -16.68 23.20
CA ARG A 48 -11.29 -16.54 22.82
C ARG A 48 -11.13 -15.35 21.88
N CYS A 49 -9.94 -14.75 21.88
CA CYS A 49 -9.57 -13.73 20.91
C CYS A 49 -9.20 -14.36 19.58
N SER A 50 -9.55 -13.69 18.48
CA SER A 50 -9.22 -14.11 17.12
C SER A 50 -7.82 -13.64 16.75
N PRO A 51 -7.01 -14.45 16.06
CA PRO A 51 -5.71 -14.01 15.57
C PRO A 51 -5.87 -12.92 14.50
N CYS A 52 -4.93 -11.98 14.46
CA CYS A 52 -4.92 -10.98 13.40
C CYS A 52 -4.70 -11.62 12.02
N PRO A 53 -5.46 -11.22 10.98
CA PRO A 53 -5.24 -11.70 9.63
C PRO A 53 -3.89 -11.23 9.07
N ASP A 54 -3.39 -11.95 8.07
CA ASP A 54 -2.14 -11.62 7.40
C ASP A 54 -2.10 -10.16 6.92
N GLY A 55 -0.94 -9.51 7.10
CA GLY A 55 -0.77 -8.10 6.80
C GLY A 55 -1.22 -7.14 7.91
N THR A 56 -1.77 -7.64 9.02
CA THR A 56 -2.22 -6.83 10.16
C THR A 56 -1.63 -7.31 11.49
N ILE A 57 -1.59 -6.43 12.48
CA ILE A 57 -1.05 -6.67 13.82
C ILE A 57 -1.94 -6.07 14.90
N ALA A 58 -1.87 -6.63 16.09
CA ALA A 58 -2.43 -6.05 17.30
C ALA A 58 -1.27 -5.80 18.29
N GLN A 59 -0.80 -4.56 18.35
CA GLN A 59 0.38 -4.19 19.15
C GLN A 59 0.11 -4.18 20.65
N ALA A 60 -1.12 -3.86 21.04
CA ALA A 60 -1.49 -3.69 22.43
C ALA A 60 -2.42 -4.81 22.89
N PRO A 61 -2.31 -5.25 24.16
CA PRO A 61 -3.33 -6.10 24.75
C PRO A 61 -4.67 -5.35 24.78
N GLY A 62 -5.78 -6.09 24.68
CA GLY A 62 -7.11 -5.50 24.65
C GLY A 62 -7.53 -4.94 23.29
N SER A 63 -6.81 -5.28 22.22
CA SER A 63 -7.11 -4.78 20.87
C SER A 63 -8.49 -5.25 20.40
N VAL A 64 -9.33 -4.29 20.00
CA VAL A 64 -10.64 -4.56 19.39
C VAL A 64 -10.55 -4.82 17.89
N GLN A 65 -9.46 -4.38 17.26
CA GLN A 65 -9.22 -4.53 15.84
C GLN A 65 -7.72 -4.65 15.58
N CYS A 66 -7.35 -5.23 14.43
CA CYS A 66 -5.98 -5.27 13.98
C CYS A 66 -5.66 -4.04 13.13
N SER A 67 -4.48 -3.46 13.35
CA SER A 67 -3.92 -2.39 12.52
C SER A 67 -3.15 -2.98 11.34
N ALA A 68 -3.36 -2.47 10.14
CA ALA A 68 -2.58 -2.86 8.97
C ALA A 68 -1.11 -2.41 9.11
N CYS A 69 -0.19 -3.24 8.62
CA CYS A 69 1.21 -2.84 8.56
C CYS A 69 1.45 -1.75 7.51
N PRO A 70 2.37 -0.82 7.78
CA PRO A 70 2.79 0.16 6.79
C PRO A 70 3.29 -0.49 5.51
N PHE A 71 3.26 0.30 4.44
CA PHE A 71 3.72 -0.14 3.13
C PHE A 71 5.16 -0.65 3.17
N GLY A 72 5.42 -1.78 2.50
CA GLY A 72 6.73 -2.42 2.50
C GLY A 72 7.06 -3.21 3.77
N MET A 73 6.09 -3.40 4.68
CA MET A 73 6.23 -4.21 5.88
C MET A 73 5.28 -5.42 5.89
N SER A 74 5.65 -6.45 6.65
CA SER A 74 4.82 -7.59 7.04
C SER A 74 4.64 -7.63 8.55
N PRO A 75 3.56 -8.26 9.03
CA PRO A 75 3.55 -8.73 10.41
C PRO A 75 4.73 -9.68 10.62
N ALA A 76 5.49 -9.43 11.68
CA ALA A 76 6.48 -10.37 12.19
C ALA A 76 5.80 -11.72 12.52
N PRO A 77 6.54 -12.85 12.58
CA PRO A 77 5.97 -14.14 12.97
C PRO A 77 5.24 -14.10 14.32
N ASP A 78 5.58 -13.14 15.18
CA ASP A 78 4.93 -12.94 16.46
C ASP A 78 3.59 -12.18 16.38
N ALA A 79 3.19 -11.66 15.21
CA ALA A 79 1.98 -10.85 14.96
C ALA A 79 1.83 -9.58 15.83
N LYS A 80 2.91 -9.21 16.55
CA LYS A 80 2.99 -8.05 17.47
C LYS A 80 3.52 -6.79 16.81
N THR A 81 4.43 -6.96 15.87
CA THR A 81 5.20 -5.86 15.26
C THR A 81 5.20 -5.98 13.75
N CYS A 82 5.40 -4.86 13.07
CA CYS A 82 5.64 -4.86 11.64
C CYS A 82 7.15 -4.90 11.39
N SER A 83 7.60 -5.83 10.57
CA SER A 83 8.98 -5.92 10.09
C SER A 83 9.07 -5.49 8.63
N ALA A 84 10.18 -4.87 8.25
CA ALA A 84 10.43 -4.52 6.85
C ALA A 84 10.55 -5.79 6.00
N ASP A 85 9.76 -5.87 4.92
CA ASP A 85 9.87 -6.92 3.90
C ASP A 85 10.72 -6.41 2.74
N PRO A 86 12.01 -6.79 2.66
CA PRO A 86 12.85 -6.39 1.53
C PRO A 86 12.25 -6.83 0.19
N GLY A 87 11.51 -7.94 0.14
CA GLY A 87 10.81 -8.41 -1.06
C GLY A 87 9.72 -7.45 -1.57
N LYS A 88 8.88 -6.91 -0.67
CA LYS A 88 7.84 -5.94 -1.07
C LYS A 88 8.47 -4.62 -1.51
N ILE A 89 9.49 -4.17 -0.78
CA ILE A 89 10.21 -2.93 -1.11
C ILE A 89 10.89 -3.05 -2.49
N ALA A 90 11.54 -4.18 -2.76
CA ALA A 90 12.18 -4.44 -4.04
C ALA A 90 11.17 -4.52 -5.21
N ALA A 91 9.99 -5.11 -4.99
CA ALA A 91 8.93 -5.17 -5.99
C ALA A 91 8.40 -3.77 -6.39
N PHE A 92 8.28 -2.86 -5.42
CA PHE A 92 7.89 -1.48 -5.72
C PHE A 92 9.01 -0.69 -6.38
N ALA A 93 10.26 -0.87 -5.93
CA ALA A 93 11.41 -0.24 -6.56
C ALA A 93 11.56 -0.69 -8.03
N SER A 94 11.36 -1.98 -8.32
CA SER A 94 11.42 -2.51 -9.69
C SER A 94 10.29 -1.96 -10.56
N TYR A 95 9.08 -1.85 -10.02
CA TYR A 95 7.95 -1.25 -10.73
C TYR A 95 8.21 0.22 -11.11
N LEU A 96 8.69 1.02 -10.16
CA LEU A 96 9.04 2.43 -10.41
C LEU A 96 10.19 2.57 -11.41
N ALA A 97 11.21 1.71 -11.32
CA ALA A 97 12.31 1.67 -12.29
C ALA A 97 11.80 1.35 -13.70
N CYS A 98 10.90 0.38 -13.85
CA CYS A 98 10.30 0.04 -15.14
C CYS A 98 9.49 1.21 -15.72
N ILE A 99 8.70 1.91 -14.91
CA ILE A 99 7.96 3.10 -15.36
C ILE A 99 8.93 4.19 -15.82
N PHE A 100 9.98 4.44 -15.05
CA PHE A 100 10.98 5.44 -15.40
C PHE A 100 11.70 5.10 -16.72
N ILE A 101 12.09 3.83 -16.91
CA ILE A 101 12.72 3.37 -18.15
C ILE A 101 11.73 3.48 -19.33
N ALA A 102 10.48 3.05 -19.15
CA ALA A 102 9.47 3.10 -20.21
C ALA A 102 9.17 4.55 -20.64
N THR A 103 9.04 5.46 -19.67
CA THR A 103 8.83 6.88 -19.95
C THR A 103 10.05 7.52 -20.60
N ALA A 104 11.27 7.18 -20.18
CA ALA A 104 12.50 7.65 -20.83
C ALA A 104 12.60 7.15 -22.28
N VAL A 105 12.33 5.86 -22.53
CA VAL A 105 12.31 5.29 -23.90
C VAL A 105 11.26 5.97 -24.76
N LEU A 106 10.06 6.22 -24.23
CA LEU A 106 9.01 6.93 -24.95
C LEU A 106 9.45 8.36 -25.29
N VAL A 107 10.02 9.09 -24.33
CA VAL A 107 10.54 10.44 -24.54
C VAL A 107 11.64 10.45 -25.59
N LEU A 108 12.58 9.50 -25.56
CA LEU A 108 13.63 9.36 -26.57
C LEU A 108 13.07 8.97 -27.95
N ALA A 109 12.02 8.14 -27.98
CA ALA A 109 11.34 7.75 -29.22
C ALA A 109 10.56 8.91 -29.85
N VAL A 110 9.95 9.79 -29.05
CA VAL A 110 9.25 11.00 -29.50
C VAL A 110 10.23 12.11 -29.83
N LYS A 111 11.32 12.27 -29.07
CA LYS A 111 12.42 13.20 -29.34
C LYS A 111 13.49 12.61 -30.26
N ARG A 112 13.12 11.94 -31.35
CA ARG A 112 14.10 11.57 -32.39
C ARG A 112 14.60 12.86 -33.06
N PRO A 113 15.85 13.31 -32.82
CA PRO A 113 16.34 14.54 -33.42
C PRO A 113 16.44 14.36 -34.94
N MET A 114 15.85 15.29 -35.67
CA MET A 114 15.92 15.31 -37.12
C MET A 114 17.34 15.67 -37.55
N LYS A 115 18.11 14.68 -38.04
CA LYS A 115 19.45 14.94 -38.60
C LYS A 115 19.31 15.55 -39.99
N VAL A 116 19.58 16.85 -40.10
CA VAL A 116 19.69 17.59 -41.37
C VAL A 116 20.99 17.18 -42.04
N SER A 117 20.91 16.71 -43.29
CA SER A 117 22.07 16.27 -44.05
C SER A 117 22.74 17.42 -44.78
N ASP A 118 21.94 18.31 -45.37
CA ASP A 118 22.41 19.44 -46.15
C ASP A 118 21.34 20.54 -46.20
N VAL A 119 21.76 21.80 -46.31
CA VAL A 119 20.90 22.98 -46.42
C VAL A 119 21.38 23.79 -47.62
N SER A 120 20.57 23.81 -48.69
CA SER A 120 20.90 24.52 -49.92
C SER A 120 19.90 25.65 -50.18
N LEU A 121 20.39 26.74 -50.80
CA LEU A 121 19.58 27.85 -51.30
C LEU A 121 19.63 27.87 -52.82
N ILE A 122 18.48 27.72 -53.46
CA ILE A 122 18.35 27.79 -54.93
C ILE A 122 17.20 28.75 -55.22
N GLU A 123 17.47 29.79 -56.02
CA GLU A 123 16.47 30.78 -56.49
C GLU A 123 15.56 31.36 -55.37
N GLY A 124 16.14 31.67 -54.21
CA GLY A 124 15.41 32.25 -53.07
C GLY A 124 14.56 31.27 -52.27
N ARG A 125 14.63 29.95 -52.56
CA ARG A 125 13.98 28.89 -51.79
C ARG A 125 15.03 28.11 -51.00
N THR A 126 14.74 27.86 -49.72
CA THR A 126 15.57 27.01 -48.84
C THR A 126 15.12 25.56 -48.96
N ILE A 127 16.02 24.67 -49.37
CA ILE A 127 15.77 23.23 -49.47
C ILE A 127 16.56 22.54 -48.37
N VAL A 128 15.86 21.77 -47.53
CA VAL A 128 16.45 21.00 -46.43
C VAL A 128 16.38 19.52 -46.77
N THR A 129 17.53 18.88 -46.96
CA THR A 129 17.62 17.45 -47.26
C THR A 129 17.82 16.67 -45.97
N VAL A 130 16.95 15.70 -45.69
CA VAL A 130 17.02 14.88 -44.47
C VAL A 130 17.24 13.41 -44.77
N LEU A 131 18.02 12.76 -43.90
CA LEU A 131 18.40 11.34 -44.02
C LEU A 131 17.22 10.37 -43.89
N ARG A 132 16.07 10.82 -43.36
CA ARG A 132 14.84 10.02 -43.23
C ARG A 132 13.62 10.84 -43.64
N PRO A 133 12.60 10.20 -44.24
CA PRO A 133 11.36 10.87 -44.59
C PRO A 133 10.62 11.29 -43.29
N HIS A 134 10.49 12.60 -43.11
CA HIS A 134 9.74 13.20 -42.01
C HIS A 134 8.69 14.16 -42.57
N ARG A 135 7.51 14.22 -41.95
CA ARG A 135 6.48 15.20 -42.29
C ARG A 135 6.87 16.54 -41.68
N LEU A 136 7.47 17.42 -42.49
CA LEU A 136 7.81 18.78 -42.08
C LEU A 136 6.59 19.69 -42.25
N HIS A 137 6.06 20.20 -41.14
CA HIS A 137 5.14 21.34 -41.17
C HIS A 137 5.95 22.63 -41.07
N MET A 138 6.19 23.28 -42.22
CA MET A 138 6.81 24.60 -42.24
C MET A 138 5.76 25.66 -41.86
N TYR A 139 5.83 26.18 -40.63
CA TYR A 139 5.09 27.37 -40.24
C TYR A 139 5.85 28.61 -40.72
N GLY A 140 5.52 29.09 -41.93
CA GLY A 140 6.04 30.36 -42.42
C GLY A 140 5.52 31.51 -41.55
N ARG A 141 6.42 32.21 -40.85
CA ARG A 141 6.11 33.56 -40.35
C ARG A 141 5.85 34.43 -41.59
N LYS A 142 4.60 34.86 -41.77
CA LYS A 142 4.30 35.96 -42.70
C LYS A 142 5.00 37.19 -42.15
N HIS A 143 6.15 37.56 -42.73
CA HIS A 143 6.58 38.94 -42.73
C HIS A 143 5.57 39.69 -43.61
N PHE A 144 4.68 40.44 -42.96
CA PHE A 144 3.94 41.51 -43.63
C PHE A 144 4.80 42.80 -43.55
N PRO A 145 4.73 43.66 -44.59
CA PRO A 145 5.71 44.69 -44.90
C PRO A 145 5.80 45.82 -43.86
#